data_AF-A0A1G0R4X8-F1
#
_entry.id   AF-A0A1G0R4X8-F1
#
_cell.length_a   1.000
_cell.length_b   1.000
_cell.length_c   1.000
_cell.angle_alpha   90.00
_cell.angle_beta   90.00
_cell.angle_gamma   90.00
#
_symmetry.space_group_name_H-M   'P 1'
#
loop_
_entity.id
_entity.type
_entity.pdbx_description
1 polymer ?
#
loop_
_entity_poly.entity_id
_entity_poly.type
_entity_poly.pdbx_seq_one_letter_code
_entity_poly.pdbx_strand_id
1 'polypeptide(L)'
;MTDKNTFTKSQAGFEQTWRWFGPADPITLMEIKQTGVNGIVSALHQIPVGEIWSVDEIMKLKKMIEDECFNWSVVESLPVHENIKKRKDNYKLLIENYKKSIKNLASCGIDTICYNFMPVLDWSRTNLNVVFKDESITTKFESKVFAVFDLFILNRSGAEADYTNEQIQAAEKYFIGMNEEQKVKLQQTILLGLPGSLDAYTIEDFKSTLLEYAQIGEAKLRQNLYEFVEEIIPVAEEMG
;
A
#
# COMPACT_ATOMS: atom_id res chain seq x y z
N MET A 1 -11.96 11.47 -45.23
CA MET A 1 -10.80 12.34 -44.91
C MET A 1 -10.53 12.23 -43.42
N THR A 2 -9.49 11.46 -43.09
CA THR A 2 -8.77 11.31 -41.81
C THR A 2 -9.59 11.03 -40.54
N ASP A 3 -9.64 9.74 -40.18
CA ASP A 3 -9.83 9.23 -38.82
C ASP A 3 -8.92 9.96 -37.83
N LYS A 4 -9.52 10.49 -36.75
CA LYS A 4 -8.81 11.21 -35.68
C LYS A 4 -8.64 10.42 -34.37
N ASN A 5 -8.95 9.13 -34.34
CA ASN A 5 -9.05 8.37 -33.09
C ASN A 5 -8.16 7.13 -32.97
N THR A 6 -7.07 7.06 -33.71
CA THR A 6 -6.02 6.06 -33.47
C THR A 6 -4.82 6.74 -32.84
N PHE A 7 -4.77 6.74 -31.51
CA PHE A 7 -3.48 6.81 -30.82
C PHE A 7 -2.70 5.57 -31.26
N THR A 8 -1.83 5.77 -32.24
CA THR A 8 -0.83 4.79 -32.65
C THR A 8 -0.05 4.38 -31.41
N LYS A 9 -0.07 3.09 -31.05
CA LYS A 9 0.89 2.48 -30.12
C LYS A 9 2.25 3.11 -30.38
N SER A 10 2.86 3.70 -29.37
CA SER A 10 4.19 4.30 -29.51
C SER A 10 5.10 3.28 -30.19
N GLN A 11 5.82 3.75 -31.20
CA GLN A 11 6.81 3.00 -31.94
C GLN A 11 7.93 2.61 -30.96
N ALA A 12 7.78 1.47 -30.28
CA ALA A 12 8.66 0.93 -29.23
C ALA A 12 9.14 1.98 -28.19
N GLY A 13 8.42 2.19 -27.08
CA GLY A 13 8.93 3.09 -26.03
C GLY A 13 8.01 3.25 -24.82
N PHE A 14 8.58 2.99 -23.64
CA PHE A 14 8.14 3.28 -22.27
C PHE A 14 6.71 3.82 -22.08
N GLU A 15 5.84 3.02 -21.45
CA GLU A 15 4.51 3.47 -21.02
C GLU A 15 4.61 4.32 -19.75
N GLN A 16 4.06 5.54 -19.78
CA GLN A 16 4.02 6.42 -18.63
C GLN A 16 2.66 6.30 -17.96
N THR A 17 2.67 5.92 -16.69
CA THR A 17 1.45 5.69 -15.91
C THR A 17 1.31 6.68 -14.76
N TRP A 18 0.08 6.87 -14.29
CA TRP A 18 -0.24 7.71 -13.13
C TRP A 18 -1.13 6.94 -12.15
N ARG A 19 -0.82 7.02 -10.85
CA ARG A 19 -1.67 6.39 -9.82
C ARG A 19 -2.87 7.27 -9.50
N TRP A 20 -4.06 6.76 -9.78
CA TRP A 20 -5.33 7.43 -9.55
C TRP A 20 -6.17 6.59 -8.58
N PHE A 21 -6.72 7.22 -7.54
CA PHE A 21 -7.44 6.52 -6.46
C PHE A 21 -8.95 6.35 -6.73
N GLY A 22 -9.38 6.61 -7.97
CA GLY A 22 -10.79 6.52 -8.37
C GLY A 22 -11.56 7.83 -8.23
N PRO A 23 -12.90 7.80 -8.29
CA PRO A 23 -13.73 9.02 -8.32
C PRO A 23 -13.58 9.99 -7.15
N ALA A 24 -13.07 9.51 -6.02
CA ALA A 24 -12.86 10.31 -4.82
C ALA A 24 -11.47 10.99 -4.78
N ASP A 25 -10.60 10.68 -5.75
CA ASP A 25 -9.30 11.34 -5.89
C ASP A 25 -9.52 12.84 -6.20
N PRO A 26 -8.87 13.77 -5.48
CA PRO A 26 -8.96 15.19 -5.80
C PRO A 26 -8.40 15.54 -7.19
N ILE A 27 -7.54 14.69 -7.76
CA ILE A 27 -7.00 14.85 -9.11
C ILE A 27 -7.88 14.06 -10.08
N THR A 28 -8.47 14.78 -11.03
CA THR A 28 -9.34 14.18 -12.05
C THR A 28 -8.54 13.51 -13.17
N LEU A 29 -9.15 12.52 -13.85
CA LEU A 29 -8.58 11.91 -15.05
C LEU A 29 -8.27 12.96 -16.15
N MET A 30 -9.09 14.02 -16.24
CA MET A 30 -8.85 15.11 -17.20
C MET A 30 -7.58 15.91 -16.88
N GLU A 31 -7.29 16.18 -15.60
CA GLU A 31 -6.04 16.82 -15.17
C GLU A 31 -4.85 15.90 -15.43
N ILE A 32 -4.98 14.60 -15.10
CA ILE A 32 -3.95 13.60 -15.39
C ILE A 32 -3.63 13.56 -16.89
N LYS A 33 -4.64 13.67 -17.76
CA LYS A 33 -4.46 13.63 -19.22
C LYS A 33 -3.58 14.75 -19.75
N GLN A 34 -3.61 15.91 -19.08
CA GLN A 34 -2.77 17.06 -19.45
C GLN A 34 -1.30 16.84 -19.14
N THR A 35 -0.94 15.86 -18.32
CA THR A 35 0.46 15.50 -18.03
C THR A 35 1.13 14.71 -19.15
N GLY A 36 0.35 14.19 -20.11
CA GLY A 36 0.83 13.40 -21.25
C GLY A 36 0.95 11.90 -21.00
N VAL A 37 0.60 11.42 -19.79
CA VAL A 37 0.50 9.98 -19.49
C VAL A 37 -0.67 9.33 -20.24
N ASN A 38 -0.56 8.03 -20.49
CA ASN A 38 -1.56 7.25 -21.22
C ASN A 38 -2.05 6.00 -20.47
N GLY A 39 -1.37 5.62 -19.39
CA GLY A 39 -1.78 4.54 -18.51
C GLY A 39 -2.18 5.04 -17.12
N ILE A 40 -3.10 4.31 -16.50
CA ILE A 40 -3.53 4.53 -15.12
C ILE A 40 -3.13 3.32 -14.28
N VAL A 41 -2.60 3.60 -13.10
CA VAL A 41 -2.45 2.65 -12.01
C VAL A 41 -3.60 2.89 -11.03
N SER A 42 -4.37 1.86 -10.69
CA SER A 42 -5.53 2.01 -9.80
C SER A 42 -5.85 0.70 -9.06
N ALA A 43 -6.74 0.77 -8.08
CA ALA A 43 -7.28 -0.39 -7.36
C ALA A 43 -8.75 -0.18 -6.97
N LEU A 44 -9.44 -1.25 -6.58
CA LEU A 44 -10.81 -1.21 -6.08
C LEU A 44 -10.82 -0.99 -4.55
N HIS A 45 -10.51 0.24 -4.12
CA HIS A 45 -10.37 0.62 -2.71
C HIS A 45 -11.66 0.44 -1.88
N GLN A 46 -12.82 0.36 -2.54
CA GLN A 46 -14.11 0.11 -1.88
C GLN A 46 -14.31 -1.36 -1.48
N ILE A 47 -13.54 -2.29 -2.04
CA ILE A 47 -13.67 -3.72 -1.76
C ILE A 47 -12.82 -4.08 -0.53
N PRO A 48 -13.40 -4.70 0.51
CA PRO A 48 -12.65 -5.13 1.68
C PRO A 48 -11.49 -6.07 1.34
N VAL A 49 -10.40 -5.97 2.11
CA VAL A 49 -9.21 -6.81 1.90
C VAL A 49 -9.58 -8.29 2.04
N GLY A 50 -9.15 -9.13 1.09
CA GLY A 50 -9.42 -10.56 1.09
C GLY A 50 -10.73 -10.98 0.40
N GLU A 51 -11.59 -10.02 0.04
CA GLU A 51 -12.77 -10.27 -0.78
C GLU A 51 -12.43 -10.40 -2.27
N ILE A 52 -13.30 -11.08 -3.01
CA ILE A 52 -13.12 -11.31 -4.44
C ILE A 52 -13.43 -10.01 -5.19
N TRP A 53 -12.51 -9.59 -6.07
CA TRP A 53 -12.78 -8.54 -7.05
C TRP A 53 -13.60 -9.13 -8.19
N SER A 54 -14.90 -8.82 -8.24
CA SER A 54 -15.78 -9.32 -9.29
C SER A 54 -15.44 -8.69 -10.64
N VAL A 55 -15.72 -9.43 -11.73
CA VAL A 55 -15.56 -8.91 -13.11
C VAL A 55 -16.36 -7.61 -13.30
N ASP A 56 -17.56 -7.53 -12.72
CA ASP A 56 -18.42 -6.34 -12.86
C ASP A 56 -17.78 -5.08 -12.24
N GLU A 57 -17.21 -5.19 -11.04
CA GLU A 57 -16.55 -4.05 -10.39
C GLU A 57 -15.24 -3.65 -11.09
N ILE A 58 -14.47 -4.63 -11.58
CA ILE A 58 -13.27 -4.39 -12.40
C ILE A 58 -13.66 -3.65 -13.68
N MET A 59 -14.67 -4.14 -14.42
CA MET A 59 -15.11 -3.54 -15.67
C MET A 59 -15.71 -2.15 -15.46
N LYS A 60 -16.36 -1.89 -14.33
CA LYS A 60 -16.88 -0.56 -13.98
C LYS A 60 -15.76 0.47 -13.84
N LEU A 61 -14.69 0.15 -13.10
CA LEU A 61 -13.53 1.04 -12.97
C LEU A 61 -12.78 1.15 -14.30
N LYS A 62 -12.57 0.03 -15.01
CA LYS A 62 -11.92 0.00 -16.32
C LYS A 62 -12.64 0.92 -17.32
N LYS A 63 -13.97 0.81 -17.41
CA LYS A 63 -14.78 1.65 -18.29
C LYS A 63 -14.61 3.14 -17.98
N MET A 64 -14.59 3.52 -16.71
CA MET A 64 -14.41 4.91 -16.29
C MET A 64 -13.06 5.48 -16.73
N ILE A 65 -12.00 4.67 -16.67
CA ILE A 65 -10.65 5.01 -17.13
C ILE A 65 -10.61 5.11 -18.66
N GLU A 66 -11.19 4.13 -19.36
CA GLU A 66 -11.19 4.05 -20.83
C GLU A 66 -12.07 5.11 -21.50
N ASP A 67 -13.17 5.52 -20.86
CA ASP A 67 -14.05 6.60 -21.34
C ASP A 67 -13.27 7.95 -21.43
N GLU A 68 -12.20 8.11 -20.64
CA GLU A 68 -11.27 9.25 -20.71
C GLU A 68 -10.04 9.01 -21.61
N CYS A 69 -10.05 7.92 -22.39
CA CYS A 69 -9.01 7.49 -23.32
C CYS A 69 -7.69 7.03 -22.65
N PHE A 70 -7.75 6.52 -21.42
CA PHE A 70 -6.61 5.87 -20.77
C PHE A 70 -6.69 4.34 -20.87
N ASN A 71 -5.54 3.67 -20.69
CA ASN A 71 -5.51 2.25 -20.34
C ASN A 71 -5.47 2.10 -18.81
N TRP A 72 -6.18 1.13 -18.25
CA TRP A 72 -5.87 0.68 -16.89
C TRP A 72 -4.73 -0.34 -16.98
N SER A 73 -3.50 0.14 -16.79
CA SER A 73 -2.28 -0.61 -17.10
C SER A 73 -1.79 -1.46 -15.93
N VAL A 74 -1.93 -0.98 -14.69
CA VAL A 74 -1.42 -1.67 -13.49
C VAL A 74 -2.42 -1.62 -12.35
N VAL A 75 -2.57 -2.73 -11.63
CA VAL A 75 -3.27 -2.77 -10.34
C VAL A 75 -2.27 -2.40 -9.23
N GLU A 76 -2.54 -1.34 -8.46
CA GLU A 76 -1.75 -1.03 -7.25
C GLU A 76 -2.66 -0.61 -6.08
N SER A 77 -3.03 -1.52 -5.19
CA SER A 77 -2.63 -2.94 -5.12
C SER A 77 -3.83 -3.89 -5.10
N LEU A 78 -3.56 -5.16 -5.37
CA LEU A 78 -4.42 -6.24 -4.89
C LEU A 78 -3.92 -6.60 -3.49
N PRO A 79 -4.63 -6.22 -2.41
CA PRO A 79 -4.07 -6.27 -1.06
C PRO A 79 -4.01 -7.71 -0.52
N VAL A 80 -2.87 -8.08 0.06
CA VAL A 80 -2.67 -9.38 0.72
C VAL A 80 -3.17 -9.29 2.16
N HIS A 81 -4.20 -10.09 2.49
CA HIS A 81 -4.81 -10.10 3.82
C HIS A 81 -3.83 -10.55 4.92
N GLU A 82 -3.89 -9.97 6.13
CA GLU A 82 -2.99 -10.28 7.25
C GLU A 82 -2.98 -11.77 7.64
N ASN A 83 -4.14 -12.44 7.61
CA ASN A 83 -4.20 -13.89 7.84
C ASN A 83 -3.40 -14.73 6.82
N ILE A 84 -3.22 -14.26 5.58
CA ILE A 84 -2.31 -14.89 4.61
C ILE A 84 -0.87 -14.70 5.09
N LYS A 85 -0.48 -13.47 5.44
CA LYS A 85 0.87 -13.16 5.93
C LYS A 85 1.24 -13.96 7.19
N LYS A 86 0.25 -14.20 8.06
CA LYS A 86 0.39 -14.97 9.30
C LYS A 86 0.19 -16.48 9.14
N ARG A 87 -0.38 -16.94 8.01
CA ARG A 87 -0.89 -18.32 7.80
C ARG A 87 -1.79 -18.80 8.94
N LYS A 88 -2.79 -17.99 9.28
CA LYS A 88 -3.71 -18.22 10.41
C LYS A 88 -5.17 -18.29 9.93
N ASP A 89 -6.02 -18.94 10.71
CA ASP A 89 -7.48 -18.95 10.55
C ASP A 89 -7.91 -19.35 9.12
N ASN A 90 -8.61 -18.45 8.43
CA ASN A 90 -9.18 -18.66 7.10
C ASN A 90 -8.21 -18.38 5.93
N TYR A 91 -6.89 -18.35 6.16
CA TYR A 91 -5.92 -17.97 5.12
C TYR A 91 -6.05 -18.75 3.80
N LYS A 92 -6.42 -20.04 3.86
CA LYS A 92 -6.61 -20.86 2.65
C LYS A 92 -7.74 -20.32 1.77
N LEU A 93 -8.87 -19.95 2.38
CA LEU A 93 -9.99 -19.33 1.66
C LEU A 93 -9.56 -17.98 1.07
N LEU A 94 -8.82 -17.18 1.84
CA LEU A 94 -8.34 -15.88 1.40
C LEU A 94 -7.37 -15.99 0.22
N ILE A 95 -6.52 -17.02 0.18
CA ILE A 95 -5.66 -17.30 -0.98
C ILE A 95 -6.50 -17.69 -2.21
N GLU A 96 -7.54 -18.52 -2.04
CA GLU A 96 -8.45 -18.86 -3.14
C GLU A 96 -9.20 -17.62 -3.67
N ASN A 97 -9.63 -16.72 -2.79
CA ASN A 97 -10.22 -15.44 -3.18
C ASN A 97 -9.21 -14.58 -3.97
N TYR A 98 -7.97 -14.51 -3.51
CA TYR A 98 -6.89 -13.78 -4.18
C TYR A 98 -6.62 -14.34 -5.58
N LYS A 99 -6.52 -15.67 -5.73
CA LYS A 99 -6.40 -16.36 -7.02
C LYS A 99 -7.59 -16.05 -7.94
N LYS A 100 -8.81 -16.01 -7.39
CA LYS A 100 -10.01 -15.67 -8.16
C LYS A 100 -9.97 -14.22 -8.66
N SER A 101 -9.51 -13.28 -7.84
CA SER A 101 -9.30 -11.89 -8.23
C SER A 101 -8.26 -11.75 -9.35
N ILE A 102 -7.14 -12.48 -9.29
CA ILE A 102 -6.14 -12.55 -10.39
C ILE A 102 -6.81 -12.99 -11.69
N LYS A 103 -7.55 -14.10 -11.66
CA LYS A 103 -8.26 -14.63 -12.85
C LYS A 103 -9.25 -13.63 -13.43
N ASN A 104 -10.00 -12.93 -12.57
CA ASN A 104 -10.98 -11.93 -13.01
C ASN A 104 -10.30 -10.69 -13.61
N LEU A 105 -9.18 -10.23 -13.03
CA LEU A 105 -8.38 -9.12 -13.59
C LEU A 105 -7.86 -9.47 -14.98
N ALA A 106 -7.26 -10.65 -15.13
CA ALA A 106 -6.77 -11.14 -16.42
C ALA A 106 -7.90 -11.31 -17.45
N SER A 107 -9.08 -11.81 -17.05
CA SER A 107 -10.24 -11.90 -17.96
C SER A 107 -10.76 -10.53 -18.40
N CYS A 108 -10.47 -9.47 -17.64
CA CYS A 108 -10.74 -8.10 -18.01
C CYS A 108 -9.60 -7.45 -18.80
N GLY A 109 -8.53 -8.18 -19.11
CA GLY A 109 -7.36 -7.70 -19.86
C GLY A 109 -6.45 -6.80 -19.02
N ILE A 110 -6.28 -7.08 -17.73
CA ILE A 110 -5.32 -6.43 -16.83
C ILE A 110 -4.36 -7.51 -16.35
N ASP A 111 -3.09 -7.40 -16.73
CA ASP A 111 -2.07 -8.45 -16.55
C ASP A 111 -0.98 -8.09 -15.51
N THR A 112 -0.89 -6.82 -15.11
CA THR A 112 0.15 -6.36 -14.20
C THR A 112 -0.43 -6.01 -12.83
N ILE A 113 -0.04 -6.78 -11.80
CA ILE A 113 -0.51 -6.60 -10.41
C ILE A 113 0.67 -6.29 -9.49
N CYS A 114 0.67 -5.09 -8.93
CA CYS A 114 1.57 -4.70 -7.85
C CYS A 114 0.95 -5.08 -6.48
N TYR A 115 1.76 -5.67 -5.60
CA TYR A 115 1.39 -6.03 -4.24
C TYR A 115 2.59 -5.88 -3.29
N ASN A 116 2.32 -5.91 -1.98
CA ASN A 116 3.37 -5.97 -0.96
C ASN A 116 3.05 -7.05 0.10
N PHE A 117 4.05 -7.41 0.89
CA PHE A 117 3.92 -8.36 1.99
C PHE A 117 4.43 -7.76 3.31
N MET A 118 4.27 -6.44 3.48
CA MET A 118 4.67 -5.75 4.70
C MET A 118 3.69 -6.10 5.83
N PRO A 119 4.17 -6.58 7.00
CA PRO A 119 3.29 -6.95 8.10
C PRO A 119 2.81 -5.72 8.86
N VAL A 120 1.51 -5.68 9.20
CA VAL A 120 0.85 -4.64 10.01
C VAL A 120 0.82 -3.24 9.38
N LEU A 121 1.98 -2.61 9.14
CA LEU A 121 2.08 -1.29 8.51
C LEU A 121 2.50 -1.43 7.05
N ASP A 122 1.91 -0.60 6.20
CA ASP A 122 2.42 -0.34 4.87
C ASP A 122 3.59 0.68 4.97
N TRP A 123 3.94 1.34 3.86
CA TRP A 123 5.01 2.33 3.82
C TRP A 123 4.87 3.36 4.94
N SER A 124 5.95 3.58 5.70
CA SER A 124 5.91 4.38 6.93
C SER A 124 6.66 5.71 6.80
N ARG A 125 6.17 6.76 7.46
CA ARG A 125 6.81 8.08 7.56
C ARG A 125 6.72 8.60 8.99
N THR A 126 7.58 9.56 9.35
CA THR A 126 7.53 10.25 10.65
C THR A 126 7.09 11.70 10.51
N ASN A 127 7.09 12.25 9.30
CA ASN A 127 6.58 13.58 8.99
C ASN A 127 6.09 13.64 7.53
N LEU A 128 4.89 14.16 7.31
CA LEU A 128 4.29 14.32 5.97
C LEU A 128 4.44 15.73 5.40
N ASN A 129 4.85 16.71 6.21
CA ASN A 129 4.84 18.13 5.87
C ASN A 129 6.23 18.77 6.08
N VAL A 130 7.28 18.22 5.47
CA VAL A 130 8.63 18.80 5.48
C VAL A 130 8.73 19.85 4.39
N VAL A 131 8.82 21.12 4.78
CA VAL A 131 8.91 22.26 3.86
C VAL A 131 10.36 22.54 3.50
N PHE A 132 10.67 22.64 2.19
CA PHE A 132 11.98 23.00 1.65
C PHE A 132 12.12 24.52 1.44
N LYS A 133 13.33 24.96 1.09
CA LYS A 133 13.63 26.39 0.85
C LYS A 133 12.81 27.01 -0.29
N ASP A 134 12.39 26.19 -1.25
CA ASP A 134 11.54 26.57 -2.38
C ASP A 134 10.04 26.42 -2.08
N GLU A 135 9.67 26.27 -0.80
CA GLU A 135 8.30 26.08 -0.30
C GLU A 135 7.64 24.75 -0.69
N SER A 136 8.34 23.88 -1.42
CA SER A 136 7.84 22.54 -1.70
C SER A 136 7.70 21.71 -0.42
N ILE A 137 6.69 20.85 -0.39
CA ILE A 137 6.39 19.98 0.75
C ILE A 137 6.73 18.53 0.37
N THR A 138 7.45 17.84 1.24
CA THR A 138 7.77 16.43 1.09
C THR A 138 7.54 15.64 2.37
N THR A 139 7.60 14.31 2.27
CA THR A 139 7.55 13.40 3.41
C THR A 139 8.96 12.98 3.84
N LYS A 140 9.12 12.60 5.11
CA LYS A 140 10.39 12.17 5.68
C LYS A 140 10.20 11.03 6.66
N PHE A 141 11.21 10.18 6.75
CA PHE A 141 11.38 9.22 7.82
C PHE A 141 12.65 9.56 8.61
N GLU A 142 12.55 9.62 9.93
CA GLU A 142 13.67 9.86 10.84
C GLU A 142 13.73 8.75 11.87
N SER A 143 14.79 7.94 11.84
CA SER A 143 14.98 6.80 12.75
C SER A 143 14.88 7.19 14.22
N LYS A 144 15.49 8.32 14.61
CA LYS A 144 15.40 8.86 15.98
C LYS A 144 13.95 9.19 16.38
N VAL A 145 13.16 9.75 15.46
CA VAL A 145 11.77 10.12 15.73
C VAL A 145 10.88 8.87 15.77
N PHE A 146 11.19 7.87 14.95
CA PHE A 146 10.53 6.57 15.04
C PHE A 146 10.83 5.85 16.36
N ALA A 147 12.08 5.91 16.85
CA ALA A 147 12.45 5.39 18.16
C ALA A 147 11.66 6.06 19.30
N VAL A 148 11.39 7.37 19.19
CA VAL A 148 10.53 8.08 20.14
C VAL A 148 9.11 7.49 20.17
N PHE A 149 8.54 7.24 18.99
CA PHE A 149 7.24 6.61 18.90
C PHE A 149 7.27 5.22 19.54
N ASP A 150 8.20 4.36 19.14
CA ASP A 150 8.26 2.97 19.60
C ASP A 150 8.49 2.85 21.13
N LEU A 151 9.44 3.61 21.66
CA LEU A 151 9.84 3.55 23.08
C LEU A 151 8.89 4.30 24.01
N PHE A 152 8.33 5.45 23.62
CA PHE A 152 7.64 6.35 24.56
C PHE A 152 6.18 6.62 24.25
N ILE A 153 5.73 6.45 22.99
CA ILE A 153 4.33 6.66 22.59
C ILE A 153 3.60 5.32 22.51
N LEU A 154 4.06 4.45 21.62
CA LEU A 154 3.64 3.06 21.56
C LEU A 154 4.03 2.36 22.86
N ASN A 155 5.24 2.59 23.37
CA ASN A 155 5.78 1.89 24.52
C ASN A 155 5.67 0.37 24.31
N ARG A 156 6.29 -0.11 23.24
CA ARG A 156 6.29 -1.53 22.87
C ARG A 156 7.15 -2.30 23.87
N SER A 157 6.59 -3.36 24.42
CA SER A 157 7.30 -4.22 25.38
C SER A 157 8.60 -4.77 24.80
N GLY A 158 9.73 -4.49 25.46
CA GLY A 158 11.06 -4.96 25.07
C GLY A 158 11.69 -4.22 23.89
N ALA A 159 11.14 -3.07 23.49
CA ALA A 159 11.66 -2.27 22.38
C ALA A 159 13.10 -1.78 22.62
N GLU A 160 13.53 -1.62 23.88
CA GLU A 160 14.87 -1.18 24.25
C GLU A 160 15.97 -2.11 23.70
N ALA A 161 15.66 -3.39 23.47
CA ALA A 161 16.61 -4.34 22.88
C ALA A 161 16.95 -4.05 21.41
N ASP A 162 16.09 -3.30 20.71
CA ASP A 162 16.25 -2.95 19.29
C ASP A 162 17.04 -1.65 19.08
N TYR A 163 17.44 -0.96 20.16
CA TYR A 163 18.14 0.32 20.11
C TYR A 163 19.42 0.31 20.95
N THR A 164 20.42 1.06 20.48
CA THR A 164 21.62 1.37 21.28
C THR A 164 21.28 2.34 22.41
N ASN A 165 22.11 2.36 23.46
CA ASN A 165 21.96 3.32 24.57
C ASN A 165 21.96 4.77 24.09
N GLU A 166 22.78 5.09 23.09
CA GLU A 166 22.86 6.40 22.46
C GLU A 166 21.55 6.77 21.74
N GLN A 167 20.93 5.82 21.05
CA GLN A 167 19.62 6.01 20.41
C GLN A 167 18.51 6.22 21.45
N ILE A 168 18.50 5.44 22.52
CA ILE A 168 17.52 5.58 23.61
C ILE A 168 17.63 6.96 24.26
N GLN A 169 18.84 7.38 24.65
CA GLN A 169 19.06 8.70 25.25
C GLN A 169 18.68 9.85 24.29
N ALA A 170 18.99 9.71 23.01
CA ALA A 170 18.63 10.70 22.00
C ALA A 170 17.10 10.78 21.79
N ALA A 171 16.41 9.64 21.82
CA ALA A 171 14.96 9.56 21.72
C ALA A 171 14.30 10.14 22.98
N GLU A 172 14.78 9.81 24.17
CA GLU A 172 14.25 10.34 25.45
C GLU A 172 14.36 11.87 25.50
N LYS A 173 15.55 12.41 25.18
CA LYS A 173 15.76 13.86 25.12
C LYS A 173 14.83 14.53 24.10
N TYR A 174 14.60 13.89 22.96
CA TYR A 174 13.68 14.41 21.95
C TYR A 174 12.23 14.38 22.44
N PHE A 175 11.80 13.28 23.07
CA PHE A 175 10.45 13.10 23.60
C PHE A 175 10.10 14.13 24.68
N ILE A 176 11.03 14.41 25.61
CA ILE A 176 10.86 15.43 26.66
C ILE A 176 10.66 16.83 26.06
N GLY A 177 11.28 17.10 24.92
CA GLY A 177 11.13 18.36 24.20
C GLY A 177 9.86 18.48 23.34
N MET A 178 9.09 17.39 23.16
CA MET A 178 7.85 17.40 22.38
C MET A 178 6.67 17.88 23.23
N ASN A 179 5.84 18.74 22.63
CA ASN A 179 4.53 19.04 23.18
C ASN A 179 3.50 17.94 22.82
N GLU A 180 2.32 17.97 23.44
CA GLU A 180 1.28 16.95 23.21
C GLU A 180 0.77 16.92 21.76
N GLU A 181 0.65 18.07 21.10
CA GLU A 181 0.24 18.14 19.69
C GLU A 181 1.23 17.41 18.77
N GLN A 182 2.53 17.59 19.00
CA GLN A 182 3.59 16.90 18.25
C GLN A 182 3.57 15.40 18.48
N LYS A 183 3.28 14.94 19.71
CA LYS A 183 3.16 13.51 20.04
C LYS A 183 1.97 12.89 19.33
N VAL A 184 0.80 13.52 19.41
CA VAL A 184 -0.42 13.09 18.71
C VAL A 184 -0.20 13.07 17.20
N LYS A 185 0.42 14.11 16.64
CA LYS A 185 0.73 14.18 15.21
C LYS A 185 1.68 13.07 14.76
N LEU A 186 2.72 12.77 15.56
CA LEU A 186 3.64 11.68 15.25
C LEU A 186 2.94 10.32 15.30
N GLN A 187 2.14 10.07 16.34
CA GLN A 187 1.32 8.87 16.46
C GLN A 187 0.42 8.70 15.24
N GLN A 188 -0.35 9.74 14.91
CA GLN A 188 -1.22 9.72 13.73
C GLN A 188 -0.42 9.48 12.47
N THR A 189 0.74 10.12 12.29
CA THR A 189 1.55 9.96 11.07
C THR A 189 2.06 8.53 10.89
N ILE A 190 2.48 7.86 11.96
CA ILE A 190 3.01 6.49 11.89
C ILE A 190 1.88 5.45 11.75
N LEU A 191 0.75 5.67 12.45
CA LEU A 191 -0.41 4.79 12.39
C LEU A 191 -1.34 5.08 11.19
N LEU A 192 -1.06 6.14 10.43
CA LEU A 192 -1.79 6.44 9.22
C LEU A 192 -1.43 5.37 8.18
N GLY A 193 -2.42 4.55 7.83
CA GLY A 193 -2.40 3.86 6.54
C GLY A 193 -2.35 4.92 5.45
N LEU A 194 -1.19 5.09 4.84
CA LEU A 194 -1.03 6.11 3.80
C LEU A 194 -1.84 5.73 2.54
N PRO A 195 -2.14 6.67 1.62
CA PRO A 195 -3.08 6.47 0.52
C PRO A 195 -2.85 5.13 -0.21
N GLY A 196 -3.83 4.22 -0.09
CA GLY A 196 -3.75 2.83 -0.56
C GLY A 196 -3.94 1.77 0.53
N SER A 197 -3.79 2.13 1.81
CA SER A 197 -4.16 1.29 2.96
C SER A 197 -5.47 1.79 3.59
N LEU A 198 -6.41 0.88 3.90
CA LEU A 198 -7.77 1.22 4.35
C LEU A 198 -7.92 1.32 5.87
N ASP A 199 -6.94 0.85 6.65
CA ASP A 199 -7.07 0.73 8.10
C ASP A 199 -6.16 1.73 8.83
N ALA A 200 -6.78 2.66 9.56
CA ALA A 200 -6.10 3.46 10.57
C ALA A 200 -6.15 2.71 11.91
N TYR A 201 -4.99 2.43 12.49
CA TYR A 201 -4.92 1.69 13.75
C TYR A 201 -5.05 2.62 14.96
N THR A 202 -5.74 2.17 16.00
CA THR A 202 -5.53 2.69 17.36
C THR A 202 -4.21 2.13 17.92
N ILE A 203 -3.68 2.72 19.00
CA ILE A 203 -2.48 2.18 19.66
C ILE A 203 -2.75 0.78 20.21
N GLU A 204 -3.93 0.55 20.76
CA GLU A 204 -4.36 -0.72 21.33
C GLU A 204 -4.47 -1.81 20.25
N ASP A 205 -5.12 -1.50 19.12
CA ASP A 205 -5.25 -2.43 17.99
C ASP A 205 -3.88 -2.73 17.38
N PHE A 206 -3.01 -1.72 17.29
CA PHE A 206 -1.66 -1.87 16.79
C PHE A 206 -0.84 -2.79 17.69
N LYS A 207 -0.88 -2.60 19.02
CA LYS A 207 -0.23 -3.50 19.99
C LYS A 207 -0.75 -4.92 19.89
N SER A 208 -2.07 -5.10 19.80
CA SER A 208 -2.67 -6.42 19.66
C SER A 208 -2.17 -7.12 18.40
N THR A 209 -2.10 -6.39 17.29
CA THR A 209 -1.63 -6.95 16.01
C THR A 209 -0.14 -7.28 16.06
N LEU A 210 0.70 -6.43 16.66
CA LEU A 210 2.12 -6.73 16.87
C LEU A 210 2.33 -8.00 17.72
N LEU A 211 1.49 -8.23 18.73
CA LEU A 211 1.57 -9.44 19.55
C LEU A 211 1.26 -10.72 18.75
N GLU A 212 0.39 -10.64 17.75
CA GLU A 212 0.15 -11.78 16.85
C GLU A 212 1.38 -12.13 16.01
N TYR A 213 2.20 -11.13 15.69
CA TYR A 213 3.49 -11.31 15.00
C TYR A 213 4.65 -11.67 15.95
N ALA A 214 4.49 -11.56 17.27
CA ALA A 214 5.56 -11.91 18.22
C ALA A 214 6.01 -13.37 18.12
N GLN A 215 5.13 -14.27 17.65
CA GLN A 215 5.44 -15.69 17.40
C GLN A 215 5.87 -15.95 15.95
N ILE A 216 5.83 -14.94 15.08
CA ILE A 216 6.12 -15.02 13.64
C ILE A 216 7.38 -14.19 13.38
N GLY A 217 8.54 -14.75 13.73
CA GLY A 217 9.83 -14.15 13.44
C GLY A 217 10.15 -14.12 11.93
N GLU A 218 11.26 -13.48 11.57
CA GLU A 218 11.68 -13.25 10.18
C GLU A 218 11.64 -14.52 9.31
N ALA A 219 12.21 -15.62 9.81
CA ALA A 219 12.27 -16.89 9.08
C ALA A 219 10.88 -17.43 8.73
N LYS A 220 9.94 -17.34 9.68
CA LYS A 220 8.57 -17.82 9.46
C LYS A 220 7.80 -16.90 8.53
N LEU A 221 7.94 -15.58 8.66
CA LEU A 221 7.31 -14.62 7.75
C LEU A 221 7.79 -14.80 6.31
N ARG A 222 9.10 -15.02 6.12
CA ARG A 222 9.70 -15.30 4.81
C ARG A 222 9.17 -16.61 4.22
N GLN A 223 9.06 -17.66 5.04
CA GLN A 223 8.46 -18.92 4.61
C GLN A 223 6.99 -18.73 4.20
N ASN A 224 6.21 -17.97 4.97
CA ASN A 224 4.82 -17.68 4.65
C ASN A 224 4.69 -16.92 3.31
N LEU A 225 5.60 -15.99 3.01
CA LEU A 225 5.69 -15.30 1.72
C LEU A 225 5.98 -16.29 0.59
N TYR A 226 7.00 -17.14 0.74
CA TYR A 226 7.35 -18.13 -0.30
C TYR A 226 6.20 -19.05 -0.61
N GLU A 227 5.57 -19.62 0.42
CA GLU A 227 4.42 -20.51 0.23
C GLU A 227 3.22 -19.74 -0.38
N PHE A 228 3.03 -18.45 -0.07
CA PHE A 228 2.00 -17.63 -0.75
C PHE A 228 2.31 -17.45 -2.24
N VAL A 229 3.55 -17.09 -2.58
CA VAL A 229 4.02 -16.91 -3.97
C VAL A 229 3.90 -18.22 -4.76
N GLU A 230 4.32 -19.35 -4.20
CA GLU A 230 4.17 -20.68 -4.81
C GLU A 230 2.71 -21.02 -5.13
N GLU A 231 1.76 -20.54 -4.32
CA GLU A 231 0.34 -20.77 -4.55
C GLU A 231 -0.24 -19.86 -5.66
N ILE A 232 0.17 -18.58 -5.74
CA ILE A 232 -0.44 -17.62 -6.68
C ILE A 232 0.24 -17.56 -8.05
N ILE A 233 1.54 -17.86 -8.14
CA ILE A 233 2.32 -17.76 -9.38
C ILE A 233 1.78 -18.67 -10.49
N PRO A 234 1.45 -19.96 -10.25
CA PRO A 234 0.89 -20.80 -11.31
C PRO A 234 -0.40 -20.24 -11.89
N VAL A 235 -1.22 -19.56 -11.08
CA VAL A 235 -2.45 -18.91 -11.54
C VAL A 235 -2.14 -17.65 -12.35
N ALA A 236 -1.17 -16.84 -11.94
CA ALA A 236 -0.73 -15.69 -12.72
C ALA A 236 -0.15 -16.13 -14.08
N GLU A 237 0.77 -17.11 -14.09
CA GLU A 237 1.35 -17.66 -15.33
C GLU A 237 0.32 -18.26 -16.28
N GLU A 238 -0.71 -18.94 -15.75
CA GLU A 238 -1.81 -19.49 -16.56
C GLU A 238 -2.63 -18.38 -17.26
N MET A 239 -2.78 -17.23 -16.60
CA MET A 239 -3.66 -16.15 -17.05
C MET A 239 -2.93 -15.08 -17.90
N GLY A 240 -1.60 -15.09 -17.91
CA GLY A 240 -0.76 -14.11 -18.61
C GLY A 240 -0.43 -12.90 -17.76
#